data_AF-W4KHI5-F1
#
_entry.id   AF-W4KHI5-F1
#
_cell.length_a   1.000
_cell.length_b   1.000
_cell.length_c   1.000
_cell.angle_alpha   90.00
_cell.angle_beta   90.00
_cell.angle_gamma   90.00
#
_symmetry.space_group_name_H-M   'P 1'
#
loop_
_entity.id
_entity.type
_entity.pdbx_description
1 polymer ?
#
loop_
_entity_poly.entity_id
_entity_poly.type
_entity_poly.pdbx_seq_one_letter_code
_entity_poly.pdbx_strand_id
1 'polypeptide(L)'
;SAIDYWSHFLRIRLDSLSDFSATASAGDLNVLKAFDDEVVYLRTAIRAIHARRNHTIPTCRLPPEILDNIYSFRVVVDLPRKQNLGWIKVSHVCSYWRDVALENTNL
;
A
#
# COMPACT_ATOMS: atom_id res chain seq x y z
N SER A 1 -22.68 -7.02 5.53
CA SER A 1 -21.23 -7.20 5.73
C SER A 1 -20.45 -6.01 5.18
N ALA A 2 -19.17 -5.83 5.55
CA ALA A 2 -18.31 -4.83 4.91
C ALA A 2 -18.23 -5.03 3.38
N ILE A 3 -18.25 -6.30 2.93
CA ILE A 3 -18.29 -6.67 1.52
C ILE A 3 -19.54 -6.08 0.86
N ASP A 4 -20.73 -6.35 1.40
CA ASP A 4 -21.99 -5.86 0.81
C ASP A 4 -22.04 -4.33 0.72
N TYR A 5 -21.56 -3.63 1.76
CA TYR A 5 -21.49 -2.17 1.79
C TYR A 5 -20.59 -1.64 0.68
N TRP A 6 -19.35 -2.13 0.59
CA TRP A 6 -18.39 -1.67 -0.42
C TRP A 6 -18.80 -2.07 -1.83
N SER A 7 -19.34 -3.28 -2.02
CA SER A 7 -19.86 -3.72 -3.32
C SER A 7 -21.02 -2.85 -3.81
N HIS A 8 -21.95 -2.49 -2.92
CA HIS A 8 -23.06 -1.60 -3.25
C HIS A 8 -22.55 -0.20 -3.65
N PHE A 9 -21.68 0.40 -2.83
CA PHE A 9 -21.12 1.73 -3.09
C PHE A 9 -20.28 1.77 -4.38
N LEU A 10 -19.43 0.77 -4.61
CA LEU A 10 -18.62 0.66 -5.82
C LEU A 10 -19.49 0.56 -7.07
N ARG A 11 -20.60 -0.19 -7.01
CA ARG A 11 -21.53 -0.28 -8.15
C ARG A 11 -22.10 1.10 -8.51
N ILE A 12 -22.60 1.85 -7.52
CA ILE A 12 -23.12 3.21 -7.74
C ILE A 12 -22.06 4.12 -8.38
N ARG A 13 -20.81 4.06 -7.90
CA ARG A 13 -19.71 4.87 -8.44
C ARG A 13 -19.38 4.49 -9.88
N LEU A 14 -19.31 3.21 -10.20
CA LEU A 14 -19.02 2.72 -11.55
C LEU A 14 -20.14 3.06 -12.52
N ASP A 15 -21.40 2.93 -12.11
CA ASP A 15 -22.56 3.31 -12.93
C ASP A 15 -22.48 4.81 -13.28
N SER A 16 -22.21 5.67 -12.29
CA SER A 16 -22.02 7.11 -12.50
C SER A 16 -20.85 7.44 -13.45
N LEU A 17 -19.75 6.70 -13.39
CA LEU A 17 -18.61 6.89 -14.31
C LEU A 17 -18.94 6.40 -15.72
N SER A 18 -19.73 5.34 -15.84
CA SER A 18 -20.18 4.81 -17.13
C SER A 18 -21.14 5.77 -17.84
N ASP A 19 -22.06 6.39 -17.09
CA ASP A 19 -22.95 7.44 -17.59
C ASP A 19 -22.14 8.66 -18.04
N PHE A 20 -21.17 9.08 -17.23
CA PHE A 20 -20.26 10.18 -17.59
C PHE A 20 -19.50 9.88 -18.89
N SER A 21 -18.93 8.68 -19.02
CA SER A 21 -18.24 8.25 -20.25
C SER A 21 -19.17 8.16 -21.46
N ALA A 22 -20.43 7.76 -21.28
CA ALA A 22 -21.40 7.65 -22.38
C ALA A 22 -21.79 9.01 -22.96
N THR A 23 -21.72 10.08 -22.15
CA THR A 23 -21.98 11.45 -22.57
C THR A 23 -20.77 12.19 -23.13
N ALA A 24 -19.57 11.66 -22.92
CA ALA A 24 -18.31 12.29 -23.32
C ALA A 24 -17.95 12.01 -24.78
N SER A 25 -17.20 12.92 -25.40
CA SER A 25 -16.69 12.71 -26.76
C SER A 25 -15.54 11.70 -26.79
N ALA A 26 -15.35 11.04 -27.94
CA ALA A 26 -14.24 10.10 -28.12
C ALA A 26 -12.89 10.82 -27.93
N GLY A 27 -12.15 10.43 -26.89
CA GLY A 27 -10.84 11.03 -26.55
C GLY A 27 -10.87 12.08 -25.44
N ASP A 28 -11.98 12.24 -24.71
CA ASP A 28 -12.05 13.17 -23.59
C ASP A 28 -11.12 12.75 -22.43
N LEU A 29 -10.04 13.51 -22.23
CA LEU A 29 -9.07 13.32 -21.15
C LEU A 29 -9.69 13.42 -19.76
N ASN A 30 -10.85 14.09 -19.63
CA ASN A 30 -11.56 14.19 -18.35
C ASN A 30 -12.14 12.85 -17.90
N VAL A 31 -12.54 11.98 -18.84
CA VAL A 31 -13.02 10.62 -18.53
C VAL A 31 -11.88 9.79 -17.96
N LEU A 32 -10.73 9.76 -18.64
CA LEU A 32 -9.55 9.04 -18.16
C LEU A 32 -9.11 9.56 -16.78
N LYS A 33 -9.06 10.88 -16.61
CA LYS A 33 -8.73 11.50 -15.33
C LYS A 33 -9.68 11.10 -14.21
N ALA A 34 -10.99 11.02 -14.47
CA ALA A 34 -11.96 10.62 -13.46
C ALA A 34 -11.74 9.18 -12.97
N PHE A 35 -11.40 8.25 -13.88
CA PHE A 35 -11.02 6.88 -13.50
C PHE A 35 -9.71 6.84 -12.72
N ASP A 36 -8.70 7.59 -13.15
CA ASP A 36 -7.42 7.66 -12.45
C ASP A 36 -7.57 8.23 -11.03
N ASP A 37 -8.36 9.29 -10.87
CA ASP A 37 -8.66 9.90 -9.58
C ASP A 37 -9.37 8.88 -8.65
N GLU A 38 -10.30 8.06 -9.17
CA GLU A 38 -10.95 6.99 -8.38
C GLU A 38 -9.96 5.91 -7.93
N VAL A 39 -9.05 5.48 -8.81
CA VAL A 39 -8.00 4.51 -8.48
C VAL A 39 -7.06 5.06 -7.40
N VAL A 40 -6.67 6.33 -7.51
CA VAL A 40 -5.82 7.01 -6.51
C VAL A 40 -6.53 7.07 -5.16
N TYR A 41 -7.81 7.43 -5.15
CA TYR A 41 -8.60 7.51 -3.93
C TYR A 41 -8.72 6.14 -3.24
N LEU A 42 -9.12 5.09 -3.98
CA LEU A 42 -9.28 3.74 -3.43
C LEU A 42 -7.95 3.17 -2.90
N ARG A 43 -6.83 3.38 -3.61
CA ARG A 43 -5.50 2.99 -3.13
C ARG A 43 -5.14 3.70 -1.82
N THR A 44 -5.50 4.98 -1.70
CA THR A 44 -5.27 5.76 -0.47
C THR A 44 -6.11 5.23 0.69
N ALA A 45 -7.39 4.92 0.45
CA ALA A 45 -8.27 4.32 1.44
C ALA A 45 -7.75 2.95 1.94
N ILE A 46 -7.31 2.08 1.01
CA ILE A 46 -6.69 0.79 1.35
C ILE A 46 -5.45 0.99 2.23
N ARG A 47 -4.56 1.94 1.86
CA ARG A 47 -3.37 2.26 2.66
C ARG A 47 -3.74 2.72 4.07
N ALA A 48 -4.75 3.57 4.22
CA ALA A 48 -5.21 4.03 5.52
C ALA A 48 -5.78 2.88 6.38
N ILE A 49 -6.56 1.98 5.78
CA ILE A 49 -7.09 0.79 6.46
C ILE A 49 -5.94 -0.14 6.89
N HIS A 50 -4.96 -0.40 6.01
CA HIS A 50 -3.78 -1.19 6.35
C HIS A 50 -2.96 -0.54 7.45
N ALA A 51 -2.78 0.79 7.44
CA ALA A 51 -2.08 1.50 8.52
C ALA A 51 -2.78 1.28 9.87
N ARG A 52 -4.12 1.39 9.91
CA ARG A 52 -4.91 1.10 11.13
C ARG A 52 -4.78 -0.36 11.57
N ARG A 53 -4.83 -1.32 10.64
CA ARG A 53 -4.58 -2.74 10.93
C ARG A 53 -3.18 -2.97 11.49
N ASN A 54 -2.17 -2.29 10.97
CA ASN A 54 -0.81 -2.43 11.47
C ASN A 54 -0.67 -1.91 12.91
N HIS A 55 -1.48 -0.93 13.34
CA HIS A 55 -1.53 -0.51 14.75
C HIS A 55 -2.15 -1.56 15.68
N THR A 56 -2.85 -2.57 15.18
CA THR A 56 -3.40 -3.67 15.99
C THR A 56 -2.51 -4.90 16.02
N ILE A 57 -1.50 -4.98 15.14
CA ILE A 57 -0.58 -6.11 15.04
C ILE A 57 0.70 -5.81 15.86
N PRO A 58 1.06 -6.66 16.84
CA PRO A 58 2.23 -6.41 17.70
C PRO A 58 3.55 -6.23 16.93
N THR A 59 3.76 -7.04 15.89
CA THR A 59 4.97 -7.00 15.05
C THR A 59 5.14 -5.64 14.35
N CYS A 60 4.06 -4.97 14.01
CA CYS A 60 4.10 -3.65 13.37
C CYS A 60 4.28 -2.49 14.37
N ARG A 61 4.38 -2.79 15.67
CA ARG A 61 4.56 -1.82 16.77
C ARG A 61 5.85 -2.05 17.56
N LEU A 62 6.74 -2.89 17.06
CA LEU A 62 8.06 -3.07 17.66
C LEU A 62 8.80 -1.73 17.65
N PRO A 63 9.50 -1.36 18.74
CA PRO A 63 10.34 -0.18 18.75
C PRO A 63 11.42 -0.22 17.65
N PRO A 64 11.89 0.94 17.15
CA PRO A 64 12.93 1.00 16.12
C PRO A 64 14.18 0.20 16.49
N GLU A 65 14.60 0.22 17.75
CA GLU A 65 15.79 -0.49 18.23
C GLU A 65 15.66 -2.01 18.10
N ILE A 66 14.44 -2.53 18.25
CA ILE A 66 14.18 -3.96 18.07
C ILE A 66 14.19 -4.32 16.57
N LEU A 67 13.67 -3.43 15.72
CA LEU A 67 13.73 -3.60 14.27
C LEU A 67 15.17 -3.55 13.75
N ASP A 68 15.99 -2.62 14.26
CA ASP A 68 17.40 -2.53 13.94
C ASP A 68 18.16 -3.80 14.30
N ASN A 69 17.87 -4.37 15.48
CA ASN A 69 18.42 -5.67 15.86
C ASN A 69 17.96 -6.78 14.91
N ILE A 70 16.70 -6.80 14.50
CA ILE A 70 16.22 -7.78 13.51
C ILE A 70 16.97 -7.61 12.19
N TYR A 71 17.15 -6.38 11.72
CA TYR A 71 17.87 -6.11 10.48
C TYR A 71 19.34 -6.52 10.57
N SER A 72 20.04 -6.23 11.67
CA SER A 72 21.45 -6.59 11.85
C SER A 72 21.68 -8.10 11.74
N PHE A 73 20.78 -8.92 12.30
CA PHE A 73 20.83 -10.38 12.12
C PHE A 73 20.53 -10.80 10.67
N ARG A 74 19.62 -10.11 9.98
CA ARG A 74 19.18 -10.48 8.63
C ARG A 74 20.20 -10.11 7.55
N VAL A 75 20.87 -8.97 7.68
CA VAL A 75 21.91 -8.52 6.73
C VAL A 75 23.04 -9.55 6.62
N VAL A 76 23.43 -10.17 7.74
CA VAL A 76 24.51 -11.18 7.77
C VAL A 76 24.09 -12.49 7.07
N VAL A 77 22.82 -12.88 7.18
CA VAL A 77 22.35 -14.21 6.77
C VAL A 77 21.75 -14.23 5.35
N ASP A 78 21.15 -13.13 4.88
CA ASP A 78 20.41 -13.09 3.61
C ASP A 78 20.77 -11.84 2.78
N LEU A 79 21.98 -11.85 2.22
CA LEU A 79 22.46 -10.75 1.38
C LEU A 79 21.66 -10.63 0.06
N PRO A 80 21.36 -9.40 -0.40
CA PRO A 80 20.71 -9.19 -1.69
C PRO A 80 21.58 -9.72 -2.84
N ARG A 81 20.93 -10.34 -3.84
CA ARG A 81 21.52 -10.83 -5.08
C ARG A 81 20.67 -10.36 -6.25
N LYS A 82 21.21 -10.42 -7.48
CA LYS A 82 20.52 -9.93 -8.70
C LYS A 82 19.06 -10.38 -8.86
N GLN A 83 18.70 -11.57 -8.35
CA GLN A 83 17.35 -12.14 -8.46
C GLN A 83 16.66 -12.33 -7.10
N ASN A 84 17.29 -11.91 -6.00
CA ASN A 84 16.75 -12.09 -4.66
C ASN A 84 17.00 -10.83 -3.82
N LEU A 85 15.93 -10.18 -3.38
CA LEU A 85 16.00 -9.01 -2.50
C LEU A 85 16.66 -9.29 -1.14
N GLY A 86 16.79 -10.56 -0.74
CA GLY A 86 17.40 -10.95 0.52
C GLY A 86 16.68 -10.35 1.73
N TRP A 87 17.45 -9.83 2.68
CA TRP A 87 16.96 -9.20 3.90
C TRP A 87 16.04 -8.01 3.63
N ILE A 88 16.15 -7.35 2.47
CA ILE A 88 15.30 -6.20 2.10
C ILE A 88 13.83 -6.61 2.15
N LYS A 89 13.47 -7.87 1.89
CA LYS A 89 12.09 -8.39 2.02
C LYS A 89 11.49 -8.12 3.41
N VAL A 90 12.31 -8.13 4.46
CA VAL A 90 11.89 -7.89 5.84
C VAL A 90 11.33 -6.48 6.00
N SER A 91 11.87 -5.49 5.28
CA SER A 91 11.34 -4.11 5.29
C SER A 91 9.95 -3.98 4.64
N HIS A 92 9.47 -5.00 3.91
CA HIS A 92 8.16 -4.97 3.24
C HIS A 92 6.99 -5.44 4.13
N VAL A 93 7.22 -5.70 5.42
CA VAL A 93 6.15 -6.05 6.39
C VAL A 93 5.09 -4.95 6.46
N CYS A 94 5.50 -3.69 6.61
CA CYS A 94 4.63 -2.52 6.55
C CYS A 94 5.44 -1.25 6.18
N SER A 95 4.77 -0.12 5.99
CA SER A 95 5.45 1.16 5.75
C SER A 95 6.41 1.51 6.89
N TYR A 96 5.98 1.35 8.15
CA TYR A 96 6.80 1.65 9.32
C TYR A 96 8.11 0.85 9.36
N TRP A 97 8.09 -0.45 9.07
CA TRP A 97 9.31 -1.27 8.99
C TRP A 97 10.27 -0.74 7.92
N ARG A 98 9.73 -0.35 6.76
CA ARG A 98 10.53 0.27 5.70
C ARG A 98 11.14 1.59 6.14
N ASP A 99 10.37 2.44 6.78
CA ASP A 99 10.84 3.76 7.22
C ASP A 99 12.03 3.61 8.18
N VAL A 100 11.92 2.72 9.17
CA VAL A 100 13.05 2.40 10.10
C VAL A 100 14.27 1.85 9.36
N ALA A 101 14.06 0.96 8.39
CA ALA A 101 15.18 0.42 7.59
C ALA A 101 15.89 1.49 6.75
N LEU A 102 15.15 2.48 6.23
CA LEU A 102 15.70 3.57 5.43
C LEU A 102 16.43 4.60 6.30
N GLU A 103 16.01 4.78 7.55
CA GLU A 103 16.66 5.66 8.52
C GLU A 103 17.95 5.07 9.10
N ASN A 104 18.10 3.74 9.06
CA ASN A 104 19.28 3.06 9.59
C ASN A 104 20.45 3.07 8.59
N THR A 105 21.45 3.91 8.86
CA THR A 105 22.65 4.06 8.01
C THR A 105 23.65 2.89 8.12
N ASN A 106 23.42 1.93 9.02
CA ASN A 106 24.32 0.80 9.27
C ASN A 106 23.88 -0.49 8.57
N LEU A 107 22.83 -0.45 7.74
CA LEU A 107 22.30 -1.59 6.97
C LEU A 107 22.91 -1.74 5.57
#